data_AF-A0A2K8PEB3-F1
#
_entry.id   AF-A0A2K8PEB3-F1
#
_cell.length_a   1.000
_cell.length_b   1.000
_cell.length_c   1.000
_cell.angle_alpha   90.00
_cell.angle_beta   90.00
_cell.angle_gamma   90.00
#
_symmetry.space_group_name_H-M   'P 1'
#
loop_
_entity.id
_entity.type
_entity.pdbx_description
1 polymer ?
#
loop_
_entity_poly.entity_id
_entity_poly.type
_entity_poly.pdbx_seq_one_letter_code
_entity_poly.pdbx_strand_id
1 'polypeptide(L)'
;MSARVRRPAEGCEGASLQGARPGVFRVFVHMAKPGAGRCGFSPRLGDVIPADLSRAVVHAVRRAVEGGELGGAGSVPERVVVERTRPGGVGEYATPVAFQVAKGAARAPRDVADVLARLLAEEPGIARVDVTGAGFLNFTLAARSEAALVREVLGAGVRYGYAAGGRAADPFCWAPSVGPRERAVREAAGRIAASQGQSYGQERAAMAVAPVARRDGDVIAAYGQDAARWAMVGVPARETPAFTPGLLVQDESNEFFRVRYAHSRARALSRNAEQLGFDAEPGEGGGTGGRELVRLIAEYPLVLEAAAHHRAPERLVRHLVAVADALLDHQHHVLPRGDEKPSAAHRAQLALAEAAGTVLAGGLALLGVDAPDFL
;
A
#
# COMPACT_ATOMS: atom_id res chain seq x y z
N MET A 1 -50.12 -9.71 20.89
CA MET A 1 -48.80 -9.74 21.56
C MET A 1 -47.89 -8.78 20.82
N SER A 2 -47.69 -7.57 21.37
CA SER A 2 -46.84 -6.53 20.79
C SER A 2 -45.97 -6.01 21.93
N ALA A 3 -44.65 -6.22 21.84
CA ALA A 3 -43.70 -5.81 22.87
C ALA A 3 -42.80 -4.72 22.31
N ARG A 4 -42.91 -3.54 22.93
CA ARG A 4 -42.16 -2.32 22.67
C ARG A 4 -40.67 -2.47 23.00
N VAL A 5 -39.88 -1.86 22.14
CA VAL A 5 -38.48 -1.44 22.31
C VAL A 5 -38.30 -0.61 23.60
N ARG A 6 -37.26 -0.93 24.39
CA ARG A 6 -36.68 -0.04 25.41
C ARG A 6 -35.21 0.23 25.10
N ARG A 7 -34.84 1.51 25.02
CA ARG A 7 -33.44 2.00 25.08
C ARG A 7 -32.93 1.93 26.52
N PRO A 8 -31.63 1.74 26.78
CA PRO A 8 -31.03 2.11 28.05
C PRO A 8 -30.39 3.51 27.99
N ALA A 9 -30.54 4.21 29.10
CA ALA A 9 -30.05 5.54 29.40
C ALA A 9 -28.63 5.50 30.01
N GLU A 10 -28.07 6.71 30.09
CA GLU A 10 -26.76 7.12 30.58
C GLU A 10 -26.50 6.86 32.08
N GLY A 11 -25.22 6.78 32.44
CA GLY A 11 -24.69 7.50 33.60
C GLY A 11 -24.39 6.72 34.90
N CYS A 12 -23.26 7.13 35.51
CA CYS A 12 -22.79 7.02 36.91
C CYS A 12 -21.46 6.23 37.02
N GLU A 13 -20.30 6.89 37.07
CA GLU A 13 -19.66 7.53 38.24
C GLU A 13 -19.30 6.57 39.40
N GLY A 14 -17.97 6.45 39.61
CA GLY A 14 -17.32 6.66 40.90
C GLY A 14 -17.62 5.71 42.06
N ALA A 15 -16.66 4.83 42.38
CA ALA A 15 -16.46 4.36 43.75
C ALA A 15 -14.97 4.20 44.05
N SER A 16 -14.47 5.05 44.94
CA SER A 16 -13.21 4.88 45.67
C SER A 16 -13.53 4.66 47.14
N LEU A 17 -12.79 3.75 47.79
CA LEU A 17 -12.08 3.90 49.08
C LEU A 17 -11.82 2.53 49.75
N GLN A 18 -10.52 2.28 49.99
CA GLN A 18 -9.89 1.78 51.24
C GLN A 18 -10.47 0.51 51.93
N GLY A 19 -9.71 -0.50 52.36
CA GLY A 19 -8.28 -0.75 52.38
C GLY A 19 -8.01 -2.01 53.24
N ALA A 20 -7.01 -2.82 52.87
CA ALA A 20 -6.37 -3.80 53.75
C ALA A 20 -4.97 -4.11 53.20
N ARG A 21 -3.94 -3.91 54.04
CA ARG A 21 -2.50 -4.18 53.76
C ARG A 21 -2.17 -5.66 54.05
N PRO A 22 -0.90 -6.12 53.93
CA PRO A 22 0.00 -6.10 52.77
C PRO A 22 0.47 -7.54 52.43
N GLY A 23 0.39 -7.96 51.17
CA GLY A 23 0.97 -9.22 50.70
C GLY A 23 2.00 -8.95 49.61
N VAL A 24 3.26 -9.29 49.89
CA VAL A 24 4.37 -9.19 48.94
C VAL A 24 4.10 -10.12 47.75
N PHE A 25 3.66 -9.59 46.62
CA PHE A 25 3.64 -10.31 45.35
C PHE A 25 4.82 -9.85 44.49
N ARG A 26 5.92 -10.59 44.60
CA ARG A 26 6.98 -10.65 43.58
C ARG A 26 6.38 -11.29 42.33
N VAL A 27 6.20 -10.54 41.25
CA VAL A 27 6.01 -11.13 39.92
C VAL A 27 7.39 -11.59 39.42
N PHE A 28 7.67 -12.87 39.60
CA PHE A 28 8.77 -13.55 38.92
C PHE A 28 8.41 -13.68 37.44
N VAL A 29 9.03 -12.85 36.59
CA VAL A 29 9.09 -13.14 35.15
C VAL A 29 10.09 -14.29 35.00
N HIS A 30 9.56 -15.49 34.79
CA HIS A 30 10.38 -16.67 34.50
C HIS A 30 11.04 -16.48 33.13
N MET A 31 12.34 -16.22 33.13
CA MET A 31 13.18 -16.27 31.94
C MET A 31 13.26 -17.72 31.46
N ALA A 32 12.47 -18.07 30.46
CA ALA A 32 12.62 -19.32 29.73
C ALA A 32 13.82 -19.22 28.77
N LYS A 33 14.75 -20.17 28.90
CA LYS A 33 15.93 -20.35 28.04
C LYS A 33 15.55 -20.53 26.56
N PRO A 34 16.43 -20.14 25.62
CA PRO A 34 16.18 -20.28 24.19
C PRO A 34 16.27 -21.75 23.79
N GLY A 35 15.11 -22.38 23.56
CA GLY A 35 15.02 -23.64 22.83
C GLY A 35 15.24 -23.36 21.35
N ALA A 36 16.21 -24.05 20.75
CA ALA A 36 16.46 -24.09 19.32
C ALA A 36 15.23 -24.68 18.58
N GLY A 37 14.20 -23.87 18.38
CA GLY A 37 13.07 -24.15 17.52
C GLY A 37 13.35 -23.51 16.18
N ARG A 38 13.58 -24.33 15.15
CA ARG A 38 13.53 -23.88 13.76
C ARG A 38 12.14 -23.28 13.55
N CYS A 39 12.05 -21.95 13.54
CA CYS A 39 10.89 -21.25 12.99
C CYS A 39 10.94 -21.47 11.48
N GLY A 40 10.37 -22.60 11.05
CA GLY A 40 10.15 -22.90 9.65
C GLY A 40 9.13 -21.91 9.09
N PHE A 41 9.63 -20.78 8.60
CA PHE A 41 8.93 -20.02 7.57
C PHE A 41 8.91 -20.92 6.33
N SER A 42 7.79 -21.61 6.12
CA SER A 42 7.56 -22.34 4.88
C SER A 42 6.72 -21.42 3.98
N PRO A 43 7.33 -20.64 3.06
CA PRO A 43 6.57 -19.93 2.05
C PRO A 43 5.96 -20.99 1.12
N ARG A 44 4.63 -21.11 1.13
CA ARG A 44 3.94 -21.91 0.11
C ARG A 44 4.03 -21.15 -1.20
N LEU A 45 4.72 -21.75 -2.18
CA LEU A 45 4.61 -21.49 -3.62
C LEU A 45 4.68 -20.02 -4.04
N GLY A 46 5.90 -19.48 -4.01
CA GLY A 46 6.55 -19.00 -5.24
C GLY A 46 6.02 -17.75 -5.92
N ASP A 47 5.87 -16.63 -5.21
CA ASP A 47 5.97 -15.28 -5.78
C ASP A 47 6.31 -14.28 -4.64
N VAL A 48 7.49 -13.65 -4.67
CA VAL A 48 7.79 -12.50 -3.80
C VAL A 48 7.04 -11.29 -4.37
N ILE A 49 6.18 -10.70 -3.55
CA ILE A 49 5.55 -9.40 -3.85
C ILE A 49 6.61 -8.31 -3.60
N PRO A 50 6.60 -7.16 -4.28
CA PRO A 50 7.49 -6.04 -3.94
C PRO A 50 7.48 -5.62 -2.45
N ALA A 51 6.38 -5.82 -1.71
CA ALA A 51 6.34 -5.65 -0.25
C ALA A 51 7.06 -6.76 0.53
N ASP A 52 7.16 -7.96 -0.05
CA ASP A 52 8.03 -9.02 0.44
C ASP A 52 9.49 -8.74 0.08
N LEU A 53 9.81 -7.92 -0.93
CA LEU A 53 11.19 -7.55 -1.23
C LEU A 53 11.81 -6.74 -0.09
N SER A 54 11.12 -5.71 0.42
CA SER A 54 11.60 -4.95 1.60
C SER A 54 11.80 -5.88 2.81
N ARG A 55 10.88 -6.81 3.04
CA ARG A 55 10.94 -7.80 4.13
C ARG A 55 12.05 -8.83 3.93
N ALA A 56 12.22 -9.34 2.71
CA ALA A 56 13.26 -10.27 2.33
C ALA A 56 14.63 -9.63 2.52
N VAL A 57 14.78 -8.35 2.16
CA VAL A 57 16.02 -7.60 2.42
C VAL A 57 16.26 -7.42 3.92
N VAL A 58 15.25 -7.04 4.72
CA VAL A 58 15.40 -6.98 6.19
C VAL A 58 15.75 -8.35 6.78
N HIS A 59 15.11 -9.42 6.30
CA HIS A 59 15.37 -10.79 6.74
C HIS A 59 16.78 -11.24 6.38
N ALA A 60 17.24 -10.98 5.15
CA ALA A 60 18.59 -11.26 4.69
C ALA A 60 19.63 -10.48 5.51
N VAL A 61 19.39 -9.19 5.80
CA VAL A 61 20.27 -8.41 6.67
C VAL A 61 20.32 -9.02 8.08
N ARG A 62 19.17 -9.38 8.65
CA ARG A 62 19.11 -10.01 9.98
C ARG A 62 19.89 -11.33 9.99
N ARG A 63 19.70 -12.19 8.99
CA ARG A 63 20.43 -13.46 8.83
C ARG A 63 21.93 -13.24 8.71
N ALA A 64 22.35 -12.23 7.94
CA ALA A 64 23.76 -11.90 7.75
C ALA A 64 24.44 -11.37 9.03
N VAL A 65 23.69 -10.63 9.86
CA VAL A 65 24.16 -10.16 11.18
C VAL A 65 24.19 -11.31 12.19
N GLU A 66 23.12 -12.09 12.31
CA GLU A 66 23.03 -13.23 13.25
C GLU A 66 24.03 -14.35 12.90
N GLY A 67 24.28 -14.56 11.61
CA GLY A 67 25.29 -15.51 11.12
C GLY A 67 26.74 -15.03 11.26
N GLY A 68 26.97 -13.80 11.72
CA GLY A 68 28.30 -13.21 11.87
C GLY A 68 29.02 -12.88 10.55
N GLU A 69 28.38 -13.08 9.40
CA GLU A 69 28.98 -12.87 8.08
C GLU A 69 29.32 -11.40 7.80
N LEU A 70 28.61 -10.47 8.45
CA LEU A 70 28.84 -9.04 8.31
C LEU A 70 29.87 -8.48 9.28
N GLY A 71 30.29 -9.20 10.32
CA GLY A 71 31.26 -8.75 11.31
C GLY A 71 30.78 -7.55 12.16
N GLY A 72 31.02 -7.60 13.47
CA GLY A 72 30.60 -6.55 14.41
C GLY A 72 29.10 -6.52 14.73
N ALA A 73 28.70 -5.63 15.65
CA ALA A 73 27.32 -5.39 16.05
C ALA A 73 26.54 -4.63 14.95
N GLY A 74 26.44 -5.22 13.77
CA GLY A 74 25.71 -4.64 12.65
C GLY A 74 24.26 -4.34 13.06
N SER A 75 23.88 -3.07 13.03
CA SER A 75 22.51 -2.68 13.33
C SER A 75 21.59 -3.15 12.20
N VAL A 76 20.70 -4.10 12.49
CA VAL A 76 19.64 -4.49 11.55
C VAL A 76 18.67 -3.31 11.43
N PRO A 77 18.50 -2.73 10.23
CA PRO A 77 17.52 -1.68 10.05
C PRO A 77 16.11 -2.25 10.27
N GLU A 78 15.27 -1.53 11.02
CA GLU A 78 13.88 -1.95 11.23
C GLU A 78 13.09 -2.04 9.91
N ARG A 79 13.48 -1.23 8.92
CA ARG A 79 12.92 -1.25 7.55
C ARG A 79 13.96 -0.89 6.52
N VAL A 80 13.73 -1.37 5.31
CA VAL A 80 14.54 -1.10 4.14
C VAL A 80 13.70 -0.37 3.11
N VAL A 81 14.30 0.66 2.50
CA VAL A 81 13.68 1.36 1.38
C VAL A 81 14.05 0.62 0.10
N VAL A 82 13.04 0.20 -0.64
CA VAL A 82 13.16 -0.33 -1.99
C VAL A 82 12.43 0.64 -2.92
N GLU A 83 13.10 1.08 -3.98
CA GLU A 83 12.49 1.96 -4.98
C GLU A 83 12.65 1.38 -6.37
N ARG A 84 11.80 1.82 -7.31
CA ARG A 84 11.93 1.44 -8.72
C ARG A 84 13.18 2.07 -9.31
N THR A 85 13.93 1.29 -10.09
CA THR A 85 15.09 1.81 -10.81
C THR A 85 14.63 2.81 -11.87
N ARG A 86 15.43 3.87 -12.08
CA ARG A 86 15.17 4.87 -13.13
C ARG A 86 15.21 4.21 -14.52
N PRO A 87 14.49 4.75 -15.53
CA PRO A 87 14.60 4.27 -16.91
C PRO A 87 16.05 4.19 -17.37
N GLY A 88 16.46 3.04 -17.90
CA GLY A 88 17.85 2.77 -18.33
C GLY A 88 18.80 2.30 -17.23
N GLY A 89 18.34 2.12 -15.99
CA GLY A 89 19.13 1.48 -14.93
C GLY A 89 19.05 -0.05 -14.94
N VAL A 90 19.75 -0.68 -14.01
CA VAL A 90 19.83 -2.15 -13.88
C VAL A 90 18.71 -2.66 -12.99
N GLY A 91 18.03 -3.73 -13.40
CA GLY A 91 16.93 -4.33 -12.66
C GLY A 91 15.66 -3.47 -12.62
N GLU A 92 14.63 -4.00 -11.98
CA GLU A 92 13.33 -3.34 -11.79
C GLU A 92 13.31 -2.48 -10.52
N TYR A 93 13.99 -2.95 -9.48
CA TYR A 93 14.04 -2.30 -8.18
C TYR A 93 15.47 -2.14 -7.70
N ALA A 94 15.71 -1.16 -6.84
CA ALA A 94 16.99 -0.96 -6.19
C ALA A 94 16.83 -0.59 -4.71
N THR A 95 17.82 -0.97 -3.91
CA THR A 95 17.92 -0.52 -2.52
C THR A 95 19.35 -0.09 -2.17
N PRO A 96 19.51 1.04 -1.44
CA PRO A 96 20.80 1.49 -0.91
C PRO A 96 21.13 0.87 0.45
N VAL A 97 20.43 -0.18 0.91
CA VAL A 97 20.57 -0.75 2.26
C VAL A 97 22.01 -1.07 2.66
N ALA A 98 22.85 -1.50 1.72
CA ALA A 98 24.21 -1.90 2.03
C ALA A 98 25.03 -0.73 2.59
N PHE A 99 24.78 0.51 2.16
CA PHE A 99 25.43 1.70 2.72
C PHE A 99 25.04 1.96 4.17
N GLN A 100 23.78 1.69 4.53
CA GLN A 100 23.31 1.85 5.90
C GLN A 100 23.91 0.80 6.82
N VAL A 101 23.91 -0.46 6.37
CA VAL A 101 24.43 -1.59 7.14
C VAL A 101 25.96 -1.52 7.29
N ALA A 102 26.67 -1.11 6.23
CA ALA A 102 28.12 -0.93 6.24
C ALA A 102 28.62 0.04 7.31
N LYS A 103 27.87 1.10 7.62
CA LYS A 103 28.20 2.05 8.69
C LYS A 103 28.25 1.37 10.06
N GLY A 104 27.30 0.49 10.35
CA GLY A 104 27.24 -0.25 11.62
C GLY A 104 28.22 -1.42 11.70
N ALA A 105 28.54 -2.02 10.55
CA ALA A 105 29.45 -3.17 10.45
C ALA A 105 30.93 -2.77 10.29
N ALA A 106 31.24 -1.49 10.09
CA ALA A 106 32.59 -0.99 9.78
C ALA A 106 33.25 -1.70 8.57
N ARG A 107 32.45 -1.98 7.54
CA ARG A 107 32.88 -2.65 6.29
C ARG A 107 32.68 -1.78 5.06
N ALA A 108 33.31 -2.15 3.95
CA ALA A 108 33.03 -1.51 2.68
C ALA A 108 31.58 -1.81 2.26
N PRO A 109 30.80 -0.82 1.78
CA PRO A 109 29.43 -1.06 1.32
C PRO A 109 29.32 -2.11 0.21
N ARG A 110 30.37 -2.27 -0.60
CA ARG A 110 30.46 -3.30 -1.62
C ARG A 110 30.45 -4.70 -1.01
N ASP A 111 31.30 -4.94 -0.02
CA ASP A 111 31.38 -6.24 0.65
C ASP A 111 30.06 -6.62 1.33
N VAL A 112 29.39 -5.64 1.94
CA VAL A 112 28.07 -5.83 2.54
C VAL A 112 27.04 -6.16 1.46
N ALA A 113 27.06 -5.44 0.33
CA ALA A 113 26.16 -5.70 -0.78
C ALA A 113 26.39 -7.09 -1.38
N ASP A 114 27.63 -7.54 -1.54
CA ASP A 114 27.93 -8.86 -2.10
C ASP A 114 27.44 -10.00 -1.18
N VAL A 115 27.57 -9.85 0.15
CA VAL A 115 26.99 -10.78 1.13
C VAL A 115 25.47 -10.83 1.02
N LEU A 116 24.82 -9.65 1.00
CA LEU A 116 23.36 -9.57 0.91
C LEU A 116 22.85 -10.09 -0.43
N ALA A 117 23.53 -9.82 -1.54
CA ALA A 117 23.15 -10.29 -2.87
C ALA A 117 23.14 -11.82 -2.95
N ARG A 118 24.14 -12.48 -2.34
CA ARG A 118 24.20 -13.95 -2.26
C ARG A 118 23.01 -14.53 -1.48
N LEU A 119 22.70 -13.97 -0.32
CA LEU A 119 21.57 -14.42 0.51
C LEU A 119 20.23 -14.18 -0.19
N LEU A 120 20.08 -13.03 -0.85
CA LEU A 120 18.85 -12.63 -1.55
C LEU A 120 18.64 -13.39 -2.87
N ALA A 121 19.71 -13.89 -3.50
CA ALA A 121 19.59 -14.72 -4.70
C ALA A 121 18.92 -16.09 -4.42
N GLU A 122 18.87 -16.52 -3.15
CA GLU A 122 18.18 -17.75 -2.73
C GLU A 122 16.70 -17.51 -2.38
N GLU A 123 16.25 -16.25 -2.31
CA GLU A 123 14.88 -15.92 -1.93
C GLU A 123 13.89 -16.21 -3.08
N PRO A 124 12.83 -17.00 -2.85
CA PRO A 124 11.90 -17.40 -3.89
C PRO A 124 11.15 -16.20 -4.45
N GLY A 125 11.27 -15.93 -5.75
CA GLY A 125 10.60 -14.79 -6.42
C GLY A 125 11.55 -13.64 -6.77
N ILE A 126 12.83 -13.73 -6.40
CA ILE A 126 13.89 -12.89 -6.96
C ILE A 126 14.58 -13.67 -8.07
N ALA A 127 14.48 -13.21 -9.32
CA ALA A 127 15.14 -13.85 -10.46
C ALA A 127 16.63 -13.51 -10.52
N ARG A 128 17.00 -12.27 -10.17
CA ARG A 128 18.39 -11.82 -10.17
C ARG A 128 18.63 -10.70 -9.18
N VAL A 129 19.83 -10.68 -8.58
CA VAL A 129 20.34 -9.57 -7.78
C VAL A 129 21.68 -9.10 -8.36
N ASP A 130 21.75 -7.84 -8.78
CA ASP A 130 22.96 -7.20 -9.29
C ASP A 130 23.47 -6.13 -8.33
N VAL A 131 24.76 -6.20 -7.97
CA VAL A 131 25.41 -5.14 -7.19
C VAL A 131 26.05 -4.13 -8.12
N THR A 132 25.52 -2.90 -8.15
CA THR A 132 26.05 -1.81 -8.96
C THR A 132 26.76 -0.74 -8.09
N GLY A 133 27.73 -0.07 -8.72
CA GLY A 133 28.53 0.97 -8.06
C GLY A 133 29.20 0.47 -6.77
N ALA A 134 29.17 1.31 -5.75
CA ALA A 134 29.79 1.04 -4.46
C ALA A 134 28.96 0.18 -3.50
N GLY A 135 27.71 -0.20 -3.84
CA GLY A 135 26.86 -0.97 -2.92
C GLY A 135 25.35 -0.86 -3.14
N PHE A 136 24.87 -0.53 -4.35
CA PHE A 136 23.44 -0.60 -4.66
C PHE A 136 23.07 -2.03 -5.04
N LEU A 137 22.06 -2.58 -4.37
CA LEU A 137 21.46 -3.86 -4.73
C LEU A 137 20.31 -3.59 -5.70
N ASN A 138 20.35 -4.20 -6.88
CA ASN A 138 19.31 -4.09 -7.90
C ASN A 138 18.67 -5.45 -8.12
N PHE A 139 17.35 -5.49 -8.23
CA PHE A 139 16.57 -6.72 -8.26
C PHE A 139 15.82 -6.83 -9.59
N THR A 140 15.88 -8.02 -10.18
CA THR A 140 14.94 -8.47 -11.19
C THR A 140 14.04 -9.50 -10.52
N LEU A 141 12.73 -9.30 -10.54
CA LEU A 141 11.79 -10.24 -9.94
C LEU A 141 11.52 -11.41 -10.89
N ALA A 142 11.12 -12.55 -10.33
CA ALA A 142 10.62 -13.66 -11.13
C ALA A 142 9.31 -13.27 -11.81
N ALA A 143 9.09 -13.80 -13.03
CA ALA A 143 7.85 -13.57 -13.74
C ALA A 143 6.67 -14.13 -12.94
N ARG A 144 5.83 -13.24 -12.43
CA ARG A 144 4.63 -13.59 -11.68
C ARG A 144 3.52 -14.01 -12.66
N SER A 145 2.81 -15.08 -12.32
CA SER A 145 1.58 -15.46 -13.03
C SER A 145 0.54 -14.36 -12.91
N GLU A 146 0.01 -13.87 -14.03
CA GLU A 146 -1.05 -12.86 -14.04
C GLU A 146 -2.27 -13.39 -13.27
N ALA A 147 -2.62 -14.65 -13.51
CA ALA A 147 -3.71 -15.33 -12.83
C ALA A 147 -3.51 -15.39 -11.30
N ALA A 148 -2.28 -15.61 -10.84
CA ALA A 148 -1.96 -15.64 -9.41
C ALA A 148 -2.10 -14.26 -8.76
N LEU A 149 -1.60 -13.21 -9.42
CA LEU A 149 -1.75 -11.83 -8.95
C LEU A 149 -3.24 -11.46 -8.85
N VAL A 150 -4.02 -11.72 -9.90
CA VAL A 150 -5.46 -11.41 -9.91
C VAL A 150 -6.19 -12.15 -8.80
N ARG A 151 -5.93 -13.45 -8.60
CA ARG A 151 -6.51 -14.22 -7.48
C ARG A 151 -6.17 -13.61 -6.13
N GLU A 152 -4.94 -13.15 -5.94
CA GLU A 152 -4.51 -12.51 -4.71
C GLU A 152 -5.29 -11.21 -4.46
N VAL A 153 -5.35 -10.33 -5.45
CA VAL A 153 -6.04 -9.04 -5.33
C VAL A 153 -7.52 -9.23 -5.02
N LEU A 154 -8.20 -10.10 -5.77
CA LEU A 154 -9.62 -10.39 -5.56
C LEU A 154 -9.86 -11.07 -4.21
N GLY A 155 -8.97 -11.96 -3.77
CA GLY A 155 -9.05 -12.61 -2.46
C GLY A 155 -8.81 -11.67 -1.28
N ALA A 156 -7.90 -10.71 -1.43
CA ALA A 156 -7.62 -9.68 -0.42
C ALA A 156 -8.63 -8.51 -0.44
N GLY A 157 -9.30 -8.30 -1.57
CA GLY A 157 -10.22 -7.19 -1.77
C GLY A 157 -9.54 -5.83 -1.57
N VAL A 158 -10.26 -4.88 -0.95
CA VAL A 158 -9.75 -3.52 -0.65
C VAL A 158 -8.54 -3.49 0.30
N ARG A 159 -8.16 -4.65 0.88
CA ARG A 159 -6.98 -4.80 1.74
C ARG A 159 -5.75 -5.32 1.01
N TYR A 160 -5.82 -5.56 -0.30
CA TYR A 160 -4.64 -5.90 -1.08
C TYR A 160 -3.52 -4.87 -0.85
N GLY A 161 -2.28 -5.33 -0.69
CA GLY A 161 -1.13 -4.49 -0.34
C GLY A 161 -0.99 -4.07 1.13
N TYR A 162 -1.89 -4.49 2.02
CA TYR A 162 -1.70 -4.28 3.45
C TYR A 162 -0.58 -5.18 3.98
N ALA A 163 0.23 -4.65 4.89
CA ALA A 163 1.25 -5.44 5.56
C ALA A 163 0.60 -6.52 6.46
N ALA A 164 1.28 -7.64 6.70
CA ALA A 164 0.98 -8.53 7.82
C ALA A 164 0.90 -7.73 9.15
N GLY A 165 -0.27 -7.72 9.79
CA GLY A 165 -0.56 -6.91 10.98
C GLY A 165 -1.13 -5.50 10.68
N GLY A 166 -1.27 -5.15 9.41
CA GLY A 166 -1.97 -3.97 8.94
C GLY A 166 -3.45 -4.01 9.29
N ARG A 167 -4.00 -2.85 9.65
CA ARG A 167 -5.39 -2.71 10.05
C ARG A 167 -6.01 -1.46 9.43
N ALA A 168 -7.33 -1.42 9.40
CA ALA A 168 -8.02 -0.16 9.20
C ALA A 168 -7.62 0.80 10.34
N ALA A 169 -7.38 2.07 10.02
CA ALA A 169 -7.11 3.05 11.06
C ALA A 169 -8.36 3.23 11.94
N ASP A 170 -8.11 3.36 13.25
CA ASP A 170 -9.15 3.76 14.20
C ASP A 170 -9.68 5.16 13.82
N PRO A 171 -10.97 5.47 14.09
CA PRO A 171 -11.51 6.81 13.84
C PRO A 171 -10.64 7.88 14.53
N PHE A 172 -10.11 8.81 13.74
CA PHE A 172 -9.23 9.85 14.26
C PHE A 172 -10.03 10.96 14.95
N CYS A 173 -9.73 11.22 16.23
CA CYS A 173 -10.17 12.44 16.93
C CYS A 173 -9.01 13.44 16.96
N TRP A 174 -9.09 14.51 16.15
CA TRP A 174 -8.11 15.59 16.14
C TRP A 174 -8.59 16.77 17.00
N ALA A 175 -7.64 17.46 17.63
CA ALA A 175 -7.90 18.74 18.27
C ALA A 175 -8.47 19.76 17.25
N PRO A 176 -9.35 20.69 17.64
CA PRO A 176 -10.02 21.64 16.74
C PRO A 176 -9.08 22.58 15.96
N SER A 177 -7.82 22.68 16.37
CA SER A 177 -6.84 23.69 15.90
C SER A 177 -6.14 23.37 14.57
N VAL A 178 -6.41 22.22 13.95
CA VAL A 178 -5.79 21.85 12.65
C VAL A 178 -6.63 22.33 11.47
N GLY A 179 -5.99 23.01 10.51
CA GLY A 179 -6.61 23.45 9.27
C GLY A 179 -7.10 22.29 8.38
N PRO A 180 -7.97 22.54 7.40
CA PRO A 180 -8.61 21.48 6.60
C PRO A 180 -7.61 20.59 5.86
N ARG A 181 -6.55 21.18 5.29
CA ARG A 181 -5.50 20.41 4.60
C ARG A 181 -4.67 19.56 5.55
N GLU A 182 -4.23 20.13 6.67
CA GLU A 182 -3.45 19.39 7.64
C GLU A 182 -4.22 18.16 8.14
N ARG A 183 -5.51 18.32 8.42
CA ARG A 183 -6.42 17.22 8.75
C ARG A 183 -6.48 16.17 7.64
N ALA A 184 -6.74 16.58 6.40
CA ALA A 184 -6.86 15.67 5.26
C ALA A 184 -5.58 14.84 5.02
N VAL A 185 -4.41 15.49 5.01
CA VAL A 185 -3.11 14.84 4.77
C VAL A 185 -2.74 13.91 5.94
N ARG A 186 -2.96 14.34 7.20
CA ARG A 186 -2.67 13.51 8.38
C ARG A 186 -3.58 12.28 8.46
N GLU A 187 -4.87 12.42 8.15
CA GLU A 187 -5.79 11.28 8.09
C GLU A 187 -5.39 10.29 7.00
N ALA A 188 -5.07 10.75 5.79
CA ALA A 188 -4.60 9.87 4.71
C ALA A 188 -3.29 9.16 5.09
N ALA A 189 -2.29 9.92 5.58
CA ALA A 189 -1.03 9.36 6.05
C ALA A 189 -1.24 8.37 7.21
N GLY A 190 -2.18 8.64 8.11
CA GLY A 190 -2.54 7.75 9.22
C GLY A 190 -3.21 6.45 8.77
N ARG A 191 -4.15 6.51 7.81
CA ARG A 191 -4.76 5.32 7.20
C ARG A 191 -3.72 4.45 6.49
N ILE A 192 -2.84 5.08 5.71
CA ILE A 192 -1.75 4.39 5.00
C ILE A 192 -0.75 3.80 6.01
N ALA A 193 -0.40 4.52 7.08
CA ALA A 193 0.48 3.99 8.12
C ALA A 193 -0.15 2.79 8.85
N ALA A 194 -1.43 2.86 9.21
CA ALA A 194 -2.15 1.76 9.86
C ALA A 194 -2.27 0.52 8.95
N SER A 195 -2.46 0.70 7.64
CA SER A 195 -2.48 -0.42 6.68
C SER A 195 -1.13 -1.15 6.59
N GLN A 196 -0.05 -0.46 6.95
CA GLN A 196 1.30 -1.00 7.01
C GLN A 196 1.73 -1.44 8.43
N GLY A 197 0.78 -1.58 9.36
CA GLY A 197 1.02 -2.02 10.73
C GLY A 197 1.75 -1.00 11.61
N GLN A 198 1.78 0.26 11.19
CA GLN A 198 2.48 1.34 11.90
C GLN A 198 1.53 2.03 12.86
N SER A 199 1.97 2.25 14.09
CA SER A 199 1.26 3.11 15.03
C SER A 199 1.41 4.57 14.61
N TYR A 200 0.33 5.18 14.16
CA TYR A 200 0.25 6.61 13.89
C TYR A 200 -0.19 7.34 15.16
N GLY A 201 0.73 7.48 16.13
CA GLY A 201 0.47 8.20 17.38
C GLY A 201 0.57 9.72 17.20
N GLN A 202 -0.17 10.47 18.04
CA GLN A 202 -0.14 11.95 18.07
C GLN A 202 1.28 12.53 18.27
N GLU A 203 2.20 11.77 18.87
CA GLU A 203 3.51 12.26 19.35
C GLU A 203 4.68 12.09 18.37
N ARG A 204 4.58 11.24 17.34
CA ARG A 204 5.70 11.07 16.38
C ARG A 204 5.60 12.09 15.26
N ALA A 205 6.16 13.28 15.54
CA ALA A 205 6.52 14.39 14.65
C ALA A 205 5.38 15.06 13.89
N ALA A 206 5.14 16.31 14.27
CA ALA A 206 4.41 17.32 13.49
C ALA A 206 4.91 17.31 12.04
N MET A 207 4.16 16.65 11.16
CA MET A 207 4.33 16.84 9.73
C MET A 207 3.95 18.30 9.46
N ALA A 208 4.93 19.12 9.10
CA ALA A 208 4.66 20.49 8.68
C ALA A 208 3.89 20.42 7.35
N VAL A 209 2.58 20.67 7.42
CA VAL A 209 1.71 20.72 6.26
C VAL A 209 1.47 22.18 5.90
N ALA A 210 1.82 22.57 4.68
CA ALA A 210 1.49 23.88 4.16
C ALA A 210 -0.03 24.05 4.12
N PRO A 211 -0.59 25.18 4.57
CA PRO A 211 -2.03 25.38 4.57
C PRO A 211 -2.58 25.54 3.15
N VAL A 212 -3.90 25.52 3.01
CA VAL A 212 -4.58 26.04 1.81
C VAL A 212 -4.29 27.54 1.68
N ALA A 213 -4.10 28.04 0.46
CA ALA A 213 -3.83 29.46 0.29
C ALA A 213 -5.07 30.28 0.70
N ARG A 214 -4.86 31.40 1.40
CA ARG A 214 -5.98 32.25 1.87
C ARG A 214 -6.91 32.71 0.75
N ARG A 215 -6.39 32.87 -0.47
CA ARG A 215 -7.16 33.25 -1.66
C ARG A 215 -8.20 32.21 -2.10
N ASP A 216 -8.01 30.94 -1.73
CA ASP A 216 -8.88 29.85 -2.18
C ASP A 216 -10.12 29.69 -1.25
N GLY A 217 -10.15 30.38 -0.11
CA GLY A 217 -11.32 30.44 0.78
C GLY A 217 -11.74 29.07 1.34
N ASP A 218 -13.06 28.84 1.41
CA ASP A 218 -13.62 27.55 1.80
C ASP A 218 -13.69 26.61 0.59
N VAL A 219 -12.62 25.86 0.41
CA VAL A 219 -12.48 24.90 -0.69
C VAL A 219 -13.45 23.72 -0.60
N ILE A 220 -13.93 23.36 0.60
CA ILE A 220 -14.88 22.26 0.76
C ILE A 220 -16.25 22.72 0.28
N ALA A 221 -16.67 23.94 0.65
CA ALA A 221 -17.91 24.52 0.13
C ALA A 221 -17.85 24.74 -1.39
N ALA A 222 -16.69 25.12 -1.93
CA ALA A 222 -16.54 25.42 -3.35
C ALA A 222 -16.47 24.17 -4.25
N TYR A 223 -15.79 23.10 -3.82
CA TYR A 223 -15.49 21.94 -4.66
C TYR A 223 -16.16 20.64 -4.19
N GLY A 224 -16.75 20.63 -3.01
CA GLY A 224 -17.21 19.41 -2.34
C GLY A 224 -16.09 18.69 -1.59
N GLN A 225 -16.49 17.83 -0.65
CA GLN A 225 -15.59 17.17 0.29
C GLN A 225 -14.48 16.35 -0.40
N ASP A 226 -14.85 15.53 -1.37
CA ASP A 226 -13.93 14.57 -1.99
C ASP A 226 -12.96 15.22 -2.97
N ALA A 227 -13.43 16.13 -3.82
CA ALA A 227 -12.57 16.85 -4.77
C ALA A 227 -11.58 17.76 -4.01
N ALA A 228 -12.04 18.44 -2.95
CA ALA A 228 -11.15 19.23 -2.11
C ALA A 228 -10.11 18.34 -1.42
N ARG A 229 -10.53 17.18 -0.90
CA ARG A 229 -9.63 16.22 -0.27
C ARG A 229 -8.57 15.68 -1.24
N TRP A 230 -8.98 15.30 -2.45
CA TRP A 230 -8.07 14.88 -3.50
C TRP A 230 -6.99 15.93 -3.77
N ALA A 231 -7.38 17.18 -4.00
CA ALA A 231 -6.46 18.28 -4.26
C ALA A 231 -5.50 18.56 -3.07
N MET A 232 -6.00 18.47 -1.83
CA MET A 232 -5.19 18.70 -0.62
C MET A 232 -4.14 17.60 -0.40
N VAL A 233 -4.48 16.35 -0.70
CA VAL A 233 -3.66 15.15 -0.44
C VAL A 233 -2.72 14.82 -1.61
N GLY A 234 -3.09 15.20 -2.84
CA GLY A 234 -2.29 14.95 -4.05
C GLY A 234 -1.01 15.79 -4.17
N VAL A 235 -0.79 16.74 -3.26
CA VAL A 235 0.35 17.67 -3.28
C VAL A 235 1.27 17.39 -2.09
N PRO A 236 2.61 17.36 -2.28
CA PRO A 236 3.55 17.18 -1.19
C PRO A 236 3.26 18.07 0.01
N ALA A 237 3.41 17.52 1.22
CA ALA A 237 2.97 18.18 2.45
C ALA A 237 3.50 19.62 2.61
N ARG A 238 4.71 19.94 2.12
CA ARG A 238 5.35 21.25 2.25
C ARG A 238 4.98 22.27 1.17
N GLU A 239 4.24 21.86 0.14
CA GLU A 239 3.87 22.71 -0.99
C GLU A 239 2.38 23.05 -0.91
N THR A 240 1.97 24.28 -1.24
CA THR A 240 0.56 24.69 -1.19
C THR A 240 -0.22 24.16 -2.40
N PRO A 241 -1.40 23.52 -2.24
CA PRO A 241 -2.18 23.01 -3.35
C PRO A 241 -2.78 24.16 -4.15
N ALA A 242 -2.99 23.93 -5.44
CA ALA A 242 -3.74 24.82 -6.30
C ALA A 242 -5.18 24.32 -6.46
N PHE A 243 -6.14 25.22 -6.30
CA PHE A 243 -7.54 24.96 -6.58
C PHE A 243 -7.93 25.69 -7.86
N THR A 244 -8.41 24.93 -8.85
CA THR A 244 -8.82 25.47 -10.15
C THR A 244 -10.22 24.96 -10.49
N PRO A 245 -10.97 25.66 -11.37
CA PRO A 245 -12.25 25.14 -11.87
C PRO A 245 -12.16 23.75 -12.51
N GLY A 246 -10.96 23.32 -12.94
CA GLY A 246 -10.70 21.98 -13.49
C GLY A 246 -11.10 20.84 -12.54
N LEU A 247 -11.08 21.06 -11.22
CA LEU A 247 -11.52 20.05 -10.23
C LEU A 247 -13.01 19.71 -10.32
N LEU A 248 -13.83 20.61 -10.91
CA LEU A 248 -15.27 20.40 -11.10
C LEU A 248 -15.62 19.71 -12.41
N VAL A 249 -14.67 19.66 -13.36
CA VAL A 249 -14.88 19.08 -14.68
C VAL A 249 -15.11 17.58 -14.55
N GLN A 250 -16.16 17.07 -15.22
CA GLN A 250 -16.57 15.67 -15.19
C GLN A 250 -16.13 14.94 -16.46
N ASP A 251 -14.84 15.02 -16.78
CA ASP A 251 -14.22 14.30 -17.90
C ASP A 251 -12.80 13.83 -17.52
N GLU A 252 -12.19 13.04 -18.40
CA GLU A 252 -10.88 12.39 -18.17
C GLU A 252 -9.69 13.38 -18.05
N SER A 253 -9.86 14.66 -18.39
CA SER A 253 -8.84 15.69 -18.16
C SER A 253 -8.66 16.02 -16.67
N ASN A 254 -9.68 15.74 -15.85
CA ASN A 254 -9.62 15.88 -14.40
C ASN A 254 -9.18 14.57 -13.74
N GLU A 255 -7.99 14.53 -13.16
CA GLU A 255 -7.43 13.34 -12.50
C GLU A 255 -8.36 12.76 -11.42
N PHE A 256 -9.04 13.63 -10.65
CA PHE A 256 -9.99 13.19 -9.63
C PHE A 256 -11.17 12.44 -10.24
N PHE A 257 -11.76 13.00 -11.30
CA PHE A 257 -12.86 12.37 -12.02
C PHE A 257 -12.38 11.07 -12.67
N ARG A 258 -11.25 11.11 -13.39
CA ARG A 258 -10.70 9.99 -14.14
C ARG A 258 -10.48 8.75 -13.26
N VAL A 259 -9.93 8.93 -12.06
CA VAL A 259 -9.68 7.81 -11.13
C VAL A 259 -10.99 7.19 -10.63
N ARG A 260 -11.98 8.00 -10.28
CA ARG A 260 -13.30 7.49 -9.85
C ARG A 260 -14.06 6.87 -11.02
N TYR A 261 -13.98 7.46 -12.21
CA TYR A 261 -14.57 6.95 -13.43
C TYR A 261 -13.96 5.62 -13.86
N ALA A 262 -12.64 5.45 -13.74
CA ALA A 262 -11.99 4.17 -14.00
C ALA A 262 -12.51 3.06 -13.06
N HIS A 263 -12.75 3.37 -11.78
CA HIS A 263 -13.37 2.44 -10.85
C HIS A 263 -14.82 2.08 -11.25
N SER A 264 -15.66 3.07 -11.53
CA SER A 264 -17.05 2.82 -11.96
C SER A 264 -17.10 2.08 -13.30
N ARG A 265 -16.10 2.29 -14.18
CA ARG A 265 -15.94 1.59 -15.45
C ARG A 265 -15.59 0.12 -15.25
N ALA A 266 -14.71 -0.23 -14.31
CA ALA A 266 -14.48 -1.63 -13.94
C ALA A 266 -15.79 -2.31 -13.49
N ARG A 267 -16.59 -1.63 -12.66
CA ARG A 267 -17.92 -2.14 -12.25
C ARG A 267 -18.89 -2.29 -13.42
N ALA A 268 -18.87 -1.35 -14.37
CA ALA A 268 -19.68 -1.42 -15.57
C ALA A 268 -19.28 -2.59 -16.47
N LEU A 269 -17.98 -2.89 -16.60
CA LEU A 269 -17.50 -4.04 -17.36
C LEU A 269 -18.02 -5.36 -16.79
N SER A 270 -17.99 -5.56 -15.47
CA SER A 270 -18.56 -6.76 -14.83
C SER A 270 -20.06 -6.89 -15.12
N ARG A 271 -20.84 -5.82 -14.93
CA ARG A 271 -22.28 -5.82 -15.22
C ARG A 271 -22.59 -6.13 -16.69
N ASN A 272 -21.78 -5.60 -17.61
CA ASN A 272 -21.95 -5.85 -19.03
C ASN A 272 -21.59 -7.30 -19.40
N ALA A 273 -20.55 -7.86 -18.78
CA ALA A 273 -20.18 -9.26 -18.98
C ALA A 273 -21.27 -10.23 -18.49
N GLU A 274 -21.87 -9.95 -17.33
CA GLU A 274 -23.01 -10.70 -16.80
C GLU A 274 -24.19 -10.68 -17.80
N GLN A 275 -24.49 -9.53 -18.41
CA GLN A 275 -25.52 -9.43 -19.46
C GLN A 275 -25.19 -10.24 -20.73
N LEU A 276 -23.90 -10.43 -21.02
CA LEU A 276 -23.41 -11.28 -22.11
C LEU A 276 -23.29 -12.76 -21.70
N GLY A 277 -23.62 -13.10 -20.45
CA GLY A 277 -23.66 -14.48 -19.95
C GLY A 277 -22.29 -15.06 -19.58
N PHE A 278 -21.32 -14.23 -19.18
CA PHE A 278 -20.04 -14.71 -18.68
C PHE A 278 -19.51 -13.90 -17.49
N ASP A 279 -18.69 -14.55 -16.67
CA ASP A 279 -18.11 -13.98 -15.46
C ASP A 279 -16.58 -13.96 -15.54
N ALA A 280 -15.98 -13.18 -14.65
CA ALA A 280 -14.53 -13.07 -14.49
C ALA A 280 -13.92 -14.41 -14.03
N GLU A 281 -12.84 -14.82 -14.68
CA GLU A 281 -12.07 -16.01 -14.27
C GLU A 281 -10.58 -15.70 -14.37
N PRO A 282 -9.82 -15.73 -13.26
CA PRO A 282 -8.39 -15.44 -13.29
C PRO A 282 -7.64 -16.42 -14.19
N GLY A 283 -7.03 -15.91 -15.26
CA GLY A 283 -6.29 -16.69 -16.25
C GLY A 283 -5.06 -15.95 -16.75
N GLU A 284 -4.23 -16.65 -17.51
CA GLU A 284 -3.13 -16.02 -18.25
C GLU A 284 -3.67 -15.38 -19.53
N GLY A 285 -3.06 -14.27 -19.96
CA GLY A 285 -3.34 -13.72 -21.28
C GLY A 285 -4.09 -12.40 -21.28
N GLY A 286 -3.85 -11.52 -20.30
CA GLY A 286 -3.90 -10.10 -20.57
C GLY A 286 -2.98 -9.83 -21.75
N GLY A 287 -3.55 -9.56 -22.93
CA GLY A 287 -2.77 -9.25 -24.14
C GLY A 287 -1.79 -8.09 -23.92
N THR A 288 -1.17 -7.60 -24.98
CA THR A 288 -0.13 -6.55 -24.86
C THR A 288 -0.55 -5.31 -24.05
N GLY A 289 -1.84 -4.96 -24.03
CA GLY A 289 -2.41 -3.87 -23.22
C GLY A 289 -2.52 -4.14 -21.71
N GLY A 290 -2.63 -5.41 -21.28
CA GLY A 290 -2.77 -5.76 -19.86
C GLY A 290 -1.45 -5.72 -19.07
N ARG A 291 -0.29 -5.80 -19.76
CA ARG A 291 1.02 -5.92 -19.09
C ARG A 291 1.35 -4.75 -18.16
N GLU A 292 1.05 -3.53 -18.59
CA GLU A 292 1.28 -2.34 -17.78
C GLU A 292 0.36 -2.30 -16.56
N LEU A 293 -0.91 -2.68 -16.75
CA LEU A 293 -1.88 -2.75 -15.67
C LEU A 293 -1.49 -3.81 -14.62
N VAL A 294 -1.08 -5.01 -15.06
CA VAL A 294 -0.55 -6.08 -14.20
C VAL A 294 0.64 -5.57 -13.38
N ARG A 295 1.58 -4.89 -14.04
CA ARG A 295 2.75 -4.30 -13.38
C ARG A 295 2.35 -3.29 -12.30
N LEU A 296 1.45 -2.36 -12.61
CA LEU A 296 1.00 -1.34 -11.66
C LEU A 296 0.28 -1.98 -10.46
N ILE A 297 -0.59 -2.96 -10.69
CA ILE A 297 -1.25 -3.72 -9.62
C ILE A 297 -0.23 -4.44 -8.73
N ALA A 298 0.81 -5.05 -9.32
CA ALA A 298 1.87 -5.72 -8.56
C ALA A 298 2.71 -4.73 -7.70
N GLU A 299 2.83 -3.48 -8.13
CA GLU A 299 3.58 -2.43 -7.43
C GLU A 299 2.83 -1.76 -6.28
N TYR A 300 1.51 -1.84 -6.29
CA TYR A 300 0.66 -1.18 -5.30
C TYR A 300 1.08 -1.41 -3.84
N PRO A 301 1.44 -2.64 -3.40
CA PRO A 301 1.92 -2.88 -2.03
C PRO A 301 3.19 -2.07 -1.67
N LEU A 302 4.15 -1.96 -2.60
CA LEU A 302 5.37 -1.18 -2.38
C LEU A 302 5.07 0.32 -2.32
N VAL A 303 4.13 0.79 -3.13
CA VAL A 303 3.69 2.20 -3.09
C VAL A 303 3.07 2.52 -1.72
N LEU A 304 2.28 1.61 -1.14
CA LEU A 304 1.73 1.80 0.20
C LEU A 304 2.82 1.82 1.28
N GLU A 305 3.81 0.92 1.20
CA GLU A 305 4.95 0.91 2.13
C GLU A 305 5.75 2.21 2.05
N ALA A 306 6.10 2.66 0.84
CA ALA A 306 6.84 3.89 0.61
C ALA A 306 6.04 5.12 1.06
N ALA A 307 4.74 5.18 0.76
CA ALA A 307 3.86 6.25 1.20
C ALA A 307 3.75 6.30 2.73
N ALA A 308 3.68 5.15 3.40
CA ALA A 308 3.67 5.07 4.86
C ALA A 308 5.01 5.52 5.47
N HIS A 309 6.13 5.05 4.92
CA HIS A 309 7.47 5.36 5.41
C HIS A 309 7.78 6.85 5.31
N HIS A 310 7.52 7.46 4.15
CA HIS A 310 7.77 8.88 3.92
C HIS A 310 6.64 9.79 4.40
N ARG A 311 5.51 9.21 4.84
CA ARG A 311 4.27 9.95 5.18
C ARG A 311 3.83 10.84 4.03
N ALA A 312 3.88 10.28 2.83
CA ALA A 312 3.72 10.96 1.56
C ALA A 312 2.50 10.38 0.81
N PRO A 313 1.27 10.71 1.24
CA PRO A 313 0.05 10.17 0.62
C PRO A 313 -0.12 10.58 -0.85
N GLU A 314 0.54 11.65 -1.30
CA GLU A 314 0.58 12.05 -2.71
C GLU A 314 1.23 10.98 -3.62
N ARG A 315 2.06 10.08 -3.06
CA ARG A 315 2.62 8.94 -3.80
C ARG A 315 1.52 7.96 -4.21
N LEU A 316 0.57 7.71 -3.31
CA LEU A 316 -0.59 6.87 -3.58
C LEU A 316 -1.48 7.52 -4.66
N VAL A 317 -1.73 8.84 -4.56
CA VAL A 317 -2.50 9.60 -5.58
C VAL A 317 -1.94 9.38 -6.98
N ARG A 318 -0.63 9.64 -7.19
CA ARG A 318 0.01 9.45 -8.50
C ARG A 318 -0.09 8.02 -9.03
N HIS A 319 0.01 7.04 -8.13
CA HIS A 319 -0.10 5.64 -8.52
C HIS A 319 -1.53 5.27 -8.93
N LEU A 320 -2.56 5.76 -8.23
CA LEU A 320 -3.96 5.53 -8.61
C LEU A 320 -4.29 6.17 -9.97
N VAL A 321 -3.71 7.34 -10.28
CA VAL A 321 -3.82 7.95 -11.61
C VAL A 321 -3.23 7.03 -12.68
N ALA A 322 -2.03 6.48 -12.46
CA ALA A 322 -1.42 5.54 -13.40
C ALA A 322 -2.24 4.25 -13.58
N VAL A 323 -2.79 3.69 -12.49
CA VAL A 323 -3.68 2.51 -12.56
C VAL A 323 -4.96 2.84 -13.33
N ALA A 324 -5.54 4.02 -13.12
CA ALA A 324 -6.73 4.46 -13.84
C ALA A 324 -6.47 4.59 -15.33
N ASP A 325 -5.36 5.22 -15.73
CA ASP A 325 -4.97 5.38 -17.14
C ASP A 325 -4.79 4.00 -17.81
N ALA A 326 -4.03 3.11 -17.17
CA ALA A 326 -3.81 1.76 -17.70
C ALA A 326 -5.10 0.92 -17.76
N LEU A 327 -6.01 1.08 -16.81
CA LEU A 327 -7.31 0.41 -16.82
C LEU A 327 -8.21 0.94 -17.94
N LEU A 328 -8.23 2.26 -18.14
CA LEU A 328 -9.00 2.88 -19.22
C LEU A 328 -8.45 2.49 -20.59
N ASP A 329 -7.14 2.30 -20.75
CA ASP A 329 -6.59 1.73 -21.97
C ASP A 329 -6.96 0.25 -22.14
N HIS A 330 -6.89 -0.53 -21.06
CA HIS A 330 -7.20 -1.97 -21.06
C HIS A 330 -8.67 -2.28 -21.34
N GLN A 331 -9.60 -1.39 -20.96
CA GLN A 331 -11.06 -1.60 -21.05
C GLN A 331 -11.52 -2.07 -22.43
N HIS A 332 -10.82 -1.64 -23.48
CA HIS A 332 -11.16 -1.89 -24.87
C HIS A 332 -11.01 -3.37 -25.25
N HIS A 333 -10.28 -4.15 -24.47
CA HIS A 333 -10.02 -5.56 -24.74
C HIS A 333 -10.88 -6.51 -23.90
N VAL A 334 -11.69 -6.01 -22.96
CA VAL A 334 -12.35 -6.85 -21.94
C VAL A 334 -13.57 -7.60 -22.46
N LEU A 335 -14.44 -6.92 -23.21
CA LEU A 335 -15.70 -7.48 -23.69
C LEU A 335 -15.58 -7.96 -25.15
N PRO A 336 -16.25 -9.07 -25.52
CA PRO A 336 -16.34 -9.52 -26.91
C PRO A 336 -16.93 -8.44 -27.82
N ARG A 337 -16.44 -8.35 -29.07
CA ARG A 337 -16.91 -7.37 -30.05
C ARG A 337 -17.63 -8.03 -31.23
N GLY A 338 -18.77 -7.46 -31.62
CA GLY A 338 -19.55 -7.96 -32.75
C GLY A 338 -20.06 -9.38 -32.52
N ASP A 339 -19.70 -10.31 -33.41
CA ASP A 339 -20.12 -11.71 -33.36
C ASP A 339 -19.16 -12.61 -32.54
N GLU A 340 -18.16 -12.03 -31.88
CA GLU A 340 -17.23 -12.77 -31.03
C GLU A 340 -17.97 -13.41 -29.84
N LYS A 341 -17.67 -14.69 -29.59
CA LYS A 341 -18.20 -15.40 -28.43
C LYS A 341 -17.31 -15.13 -27.20
N PRO A 342 -17.89 -15.07 -25.99
CA PRO A 342 -17.12 -15.07 -24.75
C PRO A 342 -16.12 -16.23 -24.73
N SER A 343 -14.87 -15.93 -24.38
CA SER A 343 -13.75 -16.88 -24.40
C SER A 343 -13.00 -16.81 -23.07
N ALA A 344 -12.08 -17.76 -22.84
CA ALA A 344 -11.22 -17.72 -21.66
C ALA A 344 -10.39 -16.42 -21.55
N ALA A 345 -10.01 -15.83 -22.70
CA ALA A 345 -9.29 -14.55 -22.72
C ALA A 345 -10.16 -13.41 -22.18
N HIS A 346 -11.42 -13.30 -22.62
CA HIS A 346 -12.35 -12.29 -22.11
C HIS A 346 -12.60 -12.43 -20.60
N ARG A 347 -12.70 -13.66 -20.09
CA ARG A 347 -12.83 -13.93 -18.65
C ARG A 347 -11.61 -13.49 -17.85
N ALA A 348 -10.41 -13.74 -18.37
CA ALA A 348 -9.14 -13.31 -17.75
C ALA A 348 -8.99 -11.78 -17.77
N GLN A 349 -9.29 -11.14 -18.91
CA GLN A 349 -9.22 -9.69 -19.06
C GLN A 349 -10.20 -8.96 -18.16
N LEU A 350 -11.40 -9.53 -17.97
CA LEU A 350 -12.38 -9.03 -17.01
C LEU A 350 -11.89 -9.18 -15.57
N ALA A 351 -11.32 -10.33 -15.21
CA ALA A 351 -10.75 -10.54 -13.88
C ALA A 351 -9.61 -9.54 -13.56
N LEU A 352 -8.78 -9.21 -14.56
CA LEU A 352 -7.76 -8.15 -14.42
C LEU A 352 -8.40 -6.77 -14.20
N ALA A 353 -9.47 -6.44 -14.93
CA ALA A 353 -10.19 -5.18 -14.74
C ALA A 353 -10.84 -5.08 -13.36
N GLU A 354 -11.39 -6.18 -12.83
CA GLU A 354 -11.93 -6.24 -11.47
C GLU A 354 -10.85 -6.09 -10.39
N ALA A 355 -9.69 -6.70 -10.60
CA ALA A 355 -8.53 -6.53 -9.73
C ALA A 355 -8.07 -5.06 -9.71
N ALA A 356 -7.97 -4.41 -10.88
CA ALA A 356 -7.66 -2.99 -10.97
C ALA A 356 -8.70 -2.12 -10.25
N GLY A 357 -9.99 -2.37 -10.47
CA GLY A 357 -11.08 -1.68 -9.78
C GLY A 357 -11.01 -1.84 -8.25
N THR A 358 -10.57 -3.01 -7.77
CA THR A 358 -10.35 -3.29 -6.35
C THR A 358 -9.18 -2.49 -5.76
N VAL A 359 -8.07 -2.36 -6.50
CA VAL A 359 -6.93 -1.51 -6.13
C VAL A 359 -7.36 -0.05 -6.05
N LEU A 360 -8.12 0.44 -7.03
CA LEU A 360 -8.65 1.81 -7.05
C LEU A 360 -9.55 2.06 -5.83
N ALA A 361 -10.47 1.15 -5.52
CA ALA A 361 -11.34 1.27 -4.35
C ALA A 361 -10.56 1.32 -3.02
N GLY A 362 -9.60 0.41 -2.85
CA GLY A 362 -8.75 0.37 -1.65
C GLY A 362 -7.91 1.65 -1.50
N GLY A 363 -7.34 2.15 -2.60
CA GLY A 363 -6.57 3.38 -2.61
C GLY A 363 -7.39 4.62 -2.28
N LEU A 364 -8.56 4.77 -2.91
CA LEU A 364 -9.49 5.87 -2.63
C LEU A 364 -9.95 5.86 -1.16
N ALA A 365 -10.26 4.69 -0.61
CA ALA A 365 -10.61 4.54 0.81
C ALA A 365 -9.47 4.97 1.75
N LEU A 366 -8.20 4.66 1.42
CA LEU A 366 -7.04 5.12 2.19
C LEU A 366 -6.87 6.64 2.13
N LEU A 367 -7.17 7.26 0.99
CA LEU A 367 -7.18 8.72 0.84
C LEU A 367 -8.39 9.37 1.52
N GLY A 368 -9.43 8.60 1.82
CA GLY A 368 -10.71 9.05 2.39
C GLY A 368 -11.61 9.73 1.37
N VAL A 369 -11.54 9.27 0.13
CA VAL A 369 -12.35 9.68 -1.03
C VAL A 369 -13.28 8.53 -1.39
N ASP A 370 -14.50 8.84 -1.82
CA ASP A 370 -15.47 7.82 -2.22
C ASP A 370 -15.15 7.17 -3.58
N ALA A 371 -15.44 5.88 -3.68
CA ALA A 371 -15.27 5.05 -4.88
C ALA A 371 -16.66 4.59 -5.37
N PRO A 372 -17.31 5.38 -6.25
CA PRO A 372 -18.71 5.13 -6.61
C PRO A 372 -18.86 3.98 -7.62
N ASP A 373 -19.88 3.15 -7.44
CA ASP A 373 -20.21 2.07 -8.39
C ASP A 373 -20.75 2.57 -9.74
N PHE A 374 -21.19 3.83 -9.78
CA PHE A 374 -21.80 4.53 -10.92
C PHE A 374 -21.36 5.99 -10.93
N LEU A 375 -20.97 6.50 -12.11
CA LEU A 375 -20.68 7.91 -12.38
C LEU A 375 -21.32 8.35 -13.68
#